data_AF-A0A6P0RTV0-F1
#
_entry.id   AF-A0A6P0RTV0-F1
#
_cell.length_a   1.000
_cell.length_b   1.000
_cell.length_c   1.000
_cell.angle_alpha   90.00
_cell.angle_beta   90.00
_cell.angle_gamma   90.00
#
_symmetry.space_group_name_H-M   'P 1'
#
loop_
_entity.id
_entity.type
_entity.pdbx_description
1 polymer ?
#
loop_
_entity_poly.entity_id
_entity_poly.type
_entity_poly.pdbx_seq_one_letter_code
_entity_poly.pdbx_strand_id
1 'polypeptide(L)' 'MAIEFTKYHGLGNDFILIDNRATSEPAITP' A
#
# COMPACT_ATOMS: atom_id res chain seq x y z
N MET A 1 6.07 -15.54 -0.51
CA MET A 1 4.95 -14.74 -1.03
C MET A 1 5.51 -13.37 -1.37
N ALA A 2 5.40 -12.93 -2.62
CA ALA A 2 5.84 -11.60 -3.03
C ALA A 2 4.62 -10.67 -3.07
N ILE A 3 4.77 -9.44 -2.56
CA ILE A 3 3.73 -8.41 -2.60
C ILE A 3 4.19 -7.38 -3.64
N GLU A 4 3.33 -7.10 -4.61
CA GLU A 4 3.58 -6.02 -5.57
C GLU A 4 3.48 -4.67 -4.87
N PHE A 5 4.44 -3.79 -5.18
CA PHE A 5 4.47 -2.46 -4.60
C PHE A 5 5.04 -1.45 -5.59
N THR A 6 4.73 -0.17 -5.35
CA THR A 6 5.35 0.96 -6.03
C THR A 6 6.20 1.74 -5.05
N LYS A 7 7.47 1.99 -5.38
CA LYS A 7 8.31 2.92 -4.60
C LYS A 7 7.95 4.35 -4.98
N TYR A 8 7.80 5.20 -3.97
CA TYR A 8 7.58 6.63 -4.14
C TYR A 8 8.49 7.41 -3.19
N HIS A 9 8.72 8.69 -3.45
CA HIS A 9 9.46 9.56 -2.55
C HIS A 9 8.81 10.94 -2.44
N GLY A 10 8.95 11.58 -1.28
CA GLY A 10 8.44 12.94 -1.02
C GLY A 10 9.27 13.65 0.05
N LEU A 11 9.76 14.85 -0.26
CA LEU A 11 10.63 15.66 0.61
C LEU A 11 11.86 14.90 1.15
N GLY A 12 12.40 13.99 0.35
CA GLY A 12 13.55 13.15 0.75
C GLY A 12 13.19 11.90 1.55
N ASN A 13 11.91 11.66 1.84
CA ASN A 13 11.43 10.44 2.47
C ASN A 13 10.95 9.44 1.42
N ASP A 14 11.34 8.18 1.59
CA ASP A 14 10.89 7.08 0.75
C ASP A 14 9.65 6.40 1.32
N PHE A 15 8.77 5.97 0.42
CA PHE A 15 7.54 5.25 0.73
C PHE A 15 7.41 4.02 -0.15
N ILE A 16 6.78 2.99 0.42
CA ILE A 16 6.30 1.82 -0.31
C ILE A 16 4.78 1.94 -0.32
N LEU A 17 4.19 2.08 -1.51
CA LEU A 17 2.75 2.04 -1.68
C LEU A 17 2.33 0.64 -2.11
N ILE A 18 1.36 0.10 -1.38
CA ILE A 18 0.69 -1.16 -1.69
C ILE A 18 -0.75 -0.82 -2.02
N ASP A 19 -1.23 -1.29 -3.18
CA ASP A 19 -2.65 -1.22 -3.47
C ASP A 19 -3.37 -2.34 -2.71
N ASN A 20 -4.11 -1.98 -1.67
CA ASN A 20 -4.89 -2.92 -0.86
C ASN A 20 -6.41 -2.84 -1.17
N ARG A 21 -6.80 -2.30 -2.34
CA ARG A 21 -8.21 -2.12 -2.73
C ARG A 21 -8.76 -3.32 -3.50
N ALA A 22 -8.50 -4.52 -2.99
CA ALA A 22 -9.02 -5.74 -3.61
C ALA A 22 -10.55 -5.87 -3.50
N THR A 23 -11.16 -5.20 -2.51
CA THR A 23 -12.60 -5.19 -2.23
C THR A 23 -13.12 -3.76 -2.11
N SER A 24 -14.41 -3.55 -2.34
CA SER A 24 -15.09 -2.26 -2.10
C SER A 24 -15.24 -1.97 -0.62
N GLU A 25 -15.45 -3.00 0.20
CA GLU A 25 -15.57 -2.87 1.64
C GLU A 25 -14.18 -2.81 2.30
N PRO A 26 -13.97 -1.92 3.29
CA PRO A 26 -12.71 -1.83 4.01
C PRO A 26 -12.38 -3.12 4.80
N ALA A 27 -11.13 -3.58 4.70
CA ALA A 27 -10.63 -4.65 5.56
C ALA A 27 -10.35 -4.12 6.97
N ILE A 28 -11.37 -4.19 7.84
CA ILE A 28 -11.29 -3.82 9.25
C ILE A 28 -11.36 -5.06 10.14
N THR A 29 -10.57 -5.08 11.21
CA THR A 29 -10.67 -6.06 12.31
C THR A 29 -11.02 -5.34 13.61
N PRO A 30 -11.90 -5.91 14.46
CA PRO A 30 -12.18 -5.39 15.80
C PRO A 30 -10.94 -5.28 16.68
#